data_AF-A0A0H2SE91-F1
#
_entry.id   AF-A0A0H2SE91-F1
#
_cell.length_a   1.000
_cell.length_b   1.000
_cell.length_c   1.000
_cell.angle_alpha   90.00
_cell.angle_beta   90.00
_cell.angle_gamma   90.00
#
_symmetry.space_group_name_H-M   'P 1'
#
loop_
_entity.id
_entity.type
_entity.pdbx_description
1 polymer ?
#
loop_
_entity_poly.entity_id
_entity_poly.type
_entity_poly.pdbx_seq_one_letter_code
_entity_poly.pdbx_strand_id
1 'polypeptide(L)'
;MILLNPLIVVVGMIMYIIPYLWPLSFAITMFVYHILLKNRDEHIKRIKILFKIENLEFFNLKQNNSLKILFGYIISFSGFTIIFIKISNQLERFYSNISSVEELKNIEFVLPTFDTFLFFLFLFFIWFTYTRLINKIIKDQFYLQNIEIQKNLIKEPILKYRDANFIMFLRLITFNLYEWFLLISLLKETNSLYKADGTYEINLEKMKKEIKQDVSDPFENIKQEDFNSKEEFLSYLYSEISKLNVQNRLKILEKLLEKNILSKEDAEKIKKMF
;
A
#
# COMPACT_ATOMS: atom_id res chain seq x y z
N MET A 1 9.26 -4.16 -6.34
CA MET A 1 9.08 -3.70 -4.95
C MET A 1 10.40 -3.77 -4.21
N ILE A 2 10.58 -2.99 -3.14
CA ILE A 2 11.82 -2.96 -2.34
C ILE A 2 11.48 -3.46 -0.94
N LEU A 3 12.17 -4.52 -0.50
CA LEU A 3 12.14 -4.95 0.88
C LEU A 3 13.11 -4.12 1.69
N LEU A 4 12.61 -3.56 2.79
CA LEU A 4 13.45 -2.83 3.72
C LEU A 4 13.54 -3.63 5.02
N ASN A 5 14.76 -3.77 5.54
CA ASN A 5 14.97 -4.39 6.84
C ASN A 5 14.48 -3.41 7.92
N PRO A 6 13.55 -3.82 8.81
CA PRO A 6 13.08 -2.95 9.91
C PRO A 6 14.20 -2.40 10.79
N LEU A 7 15.38 -3.03 10.81
CA LEU A 7 16.57 -2.52 11.51
C LEU A 7 16.95 -1.08 11.09
N ILE A 8 16.69 -0.67 9.84
CA ILE A 8 16.98 0.72 9.43
C ILE A 8 16.16 1.74 10.21
N VAL A 9 14.94 1.38 10.61
CA VAL A 9 14.06 2.22 11.42
C VAL A 9 14.58 2.30 12.85
N VAL A 10 15.13 1.20 13.39
CA VAL A 10 15.79 1.19 14.70
C VAL A 10 17.03 2.08 14.71
N VAL A 11 17.85 2.03 13.65
CA VAL A 11 19.00 2.95 13.50
C VAL A 11 18.54 4.41 13.47
N GLY A 12 17.50 4.72 12.69
CA GLY A 12 16.91 6.05 12.66
C GLY A 12 16.37 6.52 14.01
N MET A 13 15.76 5.63 14.78
CA MET A 13 15.28 5.90 16.14
C MET A 13 16.43 6.18 17.12
N ILE A 14 17.54 5.43 17.06
CA ILE A 14 18.72 5.70 17.89
C ILE A 14 19.30 7.08 17.53
N MET A 15 19.38 7.41 16.24
CA MET A 15 19.81 8.73 15.77
C MET A 15 18.86 9.85 16.21
N TYR A 16 17.55 9.58 16.36
CA TYR A 16 16.58 10.55 16.86
C TYR A 16 16.86 10.98 18.31
N ILE A 17 17.44 10.10 19.14
CA ILE A 17 17.73 10.41 20.54
C ILE A 17 18.89 11.43 20.66
N ILE A 18 19.75 11.52 19.63
CA ILE A 18 20.92 12.39 19.62
C ILE A 18 20.61 13.66 18.81
N PRO A 19 20.51 14.85 19.42
CA PRO A 19 20.06 16.08 18.74
C PRO A 19 20.80 16.43 17.44
N TYR A 20 22.13 16.27 17.43
CA TYR A 20 22.96 16.57 16.26
C TYR A 20 22.71 15.61 15.08
N LEU A 21 22.09 14.44 15.33
CA LEU A 21 21.76 13.45 14.32
C LEU A 21 20.30 13.51 13.87
N TRP A 22 19.51 14.47 14.37
CA TRP A 22 18.12 14.67 13.94
C TRP A 22 17.92 14.81 12.43
N PRO A 23 18.79 15.52 11.66
CA PRO A 23 18.63 15.59 10.21
C PRO A 23 18.77 14.22 9.54
N LEU A 24 19.70 13.39 10.02
CA LEU A 24 19.91 12.04 9.50
C LEU A 24 18.75 11.12 9.87
N SER A 25 18.27 11.22 11.12
CA SER A 25 17.07 10.52 11.58
C SER A 25 15.85 10.86 10.70
N PHE A 26 15.63 12.15 10.45
CA PHE A 26 14.56 12.64 9.58
C PHE A 26 14.72 12.12 8.14
N ALA A 27 15.94 12.12 7.60
CA ALA A 27 16.21 11.57 6.27
C ALA A 27 15.88 10.08 6.18
N ILE A 28 16.20 9.30 7.22
CA ILE A 28 15.82 7.88 7.31
C ILE A 28 14.29 7.74 7.33
N THR A 29 13.56 8.54 8.13
CA THR A 29 12.09 8.53 8.16
C THR A 29 11.51 8.82 6.77
N MET A 30 11.99 9.86 6.08
CA MET A 30 11.54 10.21 4.73
C MET A 30 11.86 9.12 3.72
N PHE A 31 13.03 8.48 3.83
CA PHE A 31 13.42 7.37 2.98
C PHE A 31 12.50 6.16 3.18
N VAL A 32 12.15 5.81 4.42
CA VAL A 32 11.21 4.72 4.70
C VAL A 32 9.84 5.02 4.08
N TYR A 33 9.32 6.24 4.24
CA TYR A 33 8.07 6.64 3.58
C TYR A 33 8.15 6.58 2.06
N HIS A 34 9.25 7.04 1.48
CA HIS A 34 9.48 6.94 0.04
C HIS A 34 9.35 5.49 -0.44
N ILE A 35 10.00 4.56 0.27
CA ILE A 35 9.94 3.13 -0.04
C ILE A 35 8.51 2.59 0.12
N LEU A 36 7.82 2.89 1.22
CA LEU A 36 6.44 2.45 1.46
C LEU A 36 5.46 2.94 0.39
N LEU A 37 5.56 4.21 -0.02
CA LEU A 37 4.73 4.78 -1.09
C LEU A 37 5.05 4.17 -2.46
N LYS A 38 6.34 4.01 -2.79
CA LYS A 38 6.77 3.37 -4.04
C LYS A 38 6.25 1.94 -4.11
N ASN A 39 6.35 1.22 -3.00
CA ASN A 39 5.83 -0.13 -2.83
C ASN A 39 4.31 -0.18 -3.03
N ARG A 40 3.55 0.74 -2.44
CA ARG A 40 2.10 0.88 -2.68
C ARG A 40 1.77 1.12 -4.15
N ASP A 41 2.50 2.01 -4.82
CA ASP A 41 2.26 2.33 -6.23
C ASP A 41 2.57 1.14 -7.15
N GLU A 42 3.63 0.38 -6.85
CA GLU A 42 3.94 -0.89 -7.53
C GLU A 42 2.86 -1.95 -7.24
N HIS A 43 2.34 -2.01 -6.01
CA HIS A 43 1.28 -2.96 -5.66
C HIS A 43 0.03 -2.73 -6.52
N ILE A 44 -0.39 -1.47 -6.67
CA ILE A 44 -1.54 -1.11 -7.50
C ILE A 44 -1.29 -1.42 -8.97
N LYS A 45 -0.09 -1.16 -9.49
CA LYS A 45 0.24 -1.52 -10.87
C LYS A 45 0.05 -3.02 -11.10
N ARG A 46 0.54 -3.84 -10.17
CA ARG A 46 0.41 -5.30 -10.23
C ARG A 46 -1.05 -5.74 -10.19
N ILE A 47 -1.83 -5.28 -9.21
CA ILE A 47 -3.25 -5.67 -9.10
C ILE A 47 -4.03 -5.22 -10.34
N LYS A 48 -3.78 -4.01 -10.86
CA LYS A 48 -4.41 -3.55 -12.12
C LYS A 48 -4.15 -4.48 -13.28
N ILE A 49 -2.93 -5.01 -13.39
CA ILE A 49 -2.57 -5.99 -14.42
C ILE A 49 -3.33 -7.30 -14.20
N LEU A 50 -3.36 -7.82 -12.97
CA LEU A 50 -4.09 -9.05 -12.62
C LEU A 50 -5.58 -8.94 -12.95
N PHE A 51 -6.23 -7.85 -12.54
CA PHE A 51 -7.64 -7.61 -12.83
C PHE A 51 -7.92 -7.50 -14.33
N LYS A 52 -7.00 -6.88 -15.09
CA LYS A 52 -7.11 -6.82 -16.55
C LYS A 52 -6.98 -8.20 -17.19
N ILE A 53 -6.11 -9.07 -16.66
CA ILE A 53 -5.94 -10.45 -17.15
C ILE A 53 -7.21 -11.27 -16.86
N GLU A 54 -7.81 -11.10 -15.69
CA GLU A 54 -9.01 -11.82 -15.27
C GLU A 54 -10.33 -11.22 -15.81
N ASN A 55 -10.26 -10.19 -16.68
CA ASN A 55 -11.43 -9.43 -17.17
C ASN A 55 -12.35 -8.92 -16.04
N LEU A 56 -11.77 -8.59 -14.89
CA LEU A 56 -12.50 -8.04 -13.75
C LEU A 56 -12.51 -6.51 -13.82
N GLU A 57 -13.65 -5.90 -13.49
CA GLU A 57 -13.73 -4.46 -13.33
C GLU A 57 -12.82 -4.00 -12.19
N PHE A 58 -11.79 -3.22 -12.54
CA PHE A 58 -10.90 -2.63 -11.54
C PHE A 58 -11.51 -1.34 -10.99
N PHE A 59 -11.71 -1.29 -9.68
CA PHE A 59 -12.13 -0.06 -9.01
C PHE A 59 -11.09 1.04 -9.17
N ASN A 60 -11.54 2.26 -9.47
CA ASN A 60 -10.70 3.37 -9.88
C ASN A 60 -9.89 4.00 -8.71
N LEU A 61 -8.97 3.23 -8.11
CA LEU A 61 -7.96 3.76 -7.21
C LEU A 61 -7.03 4.67 -8.03
N LYS A 62 -7.15 5.98 -7.82
CA LYS A 62 -6.33 6.99 -8.52
C LYS A 62 -4.86 6.65 -8.32
N GLN A 63 -4.22 6.31 -9.44
CA GLN A 63 -2.78 6.09 -9.57
C GLN A 63 -2.06 7.44 -9.67
N ASN A 64 -2.40 8.36 -8.75
CA ASN A 64 -1.67 9.60 -8.63
C ASN A 64 -0.27 9.27 -8.15
N ASN A 65 0.73 10.03 -8.62
CA ASN A 65 2.11 9.90 -8.15
C ASN A 65 2.14 10.16 -6.62
N SER A 66 2.22 9.08 -5.84
CA SER A 66 2.09 9.16 -4.38
C SER A 66 3.24 9.93 -3.74
N LEU A 67 4.39 10.02 -4.42
CA LEU A 67 5.53 10.82 -3.97
C LEU A 67 5.23 12.32 -3.88
N LYS A 68 4.27 12.84 -4.66
CA LYS A 68 3.86 14.25 -4.54
C LYS A 68 3.38 14.58 -3.12
N ILE A 69 2.77 13.61 -2.44
CA ILE A 69 2.27 13.77 -1.07
C ILE A 69 3.43 13.81 -0.08
N LEU A 70 4.46 12.98 -0.29
CA LEU A 70 5.69 13.04 0.50
C LEU A 70 6.39 14.39 0.34
N PHE A 71 6.52 14.91 -0.89
CA PHE A 71 7.09 16.24 -1.11
C PHE A 71 6.26 17.35 -0.44
N GLY A 72 4.93 17.27 -0.51
CA GLY A 72 4.07 18.20 0.21
C GLY A 72 4.29 18.17 1.73
N TYR A 73 4.49 16.98 2.29
CA TYR A 73 4.84 16.83 3.71
C TYR A 73 6.23 17.41 4.04
N ILE A 74 7.25 17.14 3.22
CA ILE A 74 8.59 17.71 3.40
C ILE A 74 8.55 19.24 3.38
N ILE A 75 7.88 19.84 2.39
CA ILE A 75 7.74 21.31 2.29
C ILE A 75 7.02 21.87 3.52
N SER A 76 5.94 21.22 3.97
CA SER A 76 5.20 21.64 5.17
C SER A 76 6.07 21.57 6.42
N PHE A 77 6.86 20.49 6.56
CA PHE A 77 7.77 20.29 7.67
C PHE A 77 8.92 21.30 7.68
N SER A 78 9.56 21.53 6.53
CA SER A 78 10.61 22.54 6.38
C SER A 78 10.09 23.95 6.67
N GLY A 79 8.91 24.31 6.16
CA GLY A 79 8.31 25.61 6.44
C GLY A 79 7.99 25.79 7.92
N PHE A 80 7.41 24.78 8.57
CA PHE A 80 7.22 24.80 10.03
C PHE A 80 8.54 24.95 10.78
N THR A 81 9.58 24.22 10.37
CA THR A 81 10.89 24.24 11.04
C THR A 81 11.54 25.62 10.95
N ILE A 82 11.47 26.27 9.79
CA ILE A 82 11.99 27.63 9.58
C ILE A 82 11.25 28.62 10.50
N ILE A 83 9.92 28.55 10.54
CA ILE A 83 9.10 29.43 11.40
C ILE A 83 9.36 29.14 12.88
N PHE A 84 9.47 27.88 13.26
CA PHE A 84 9.78 27.46 14.63
C PHE A 84 11.15 27.97 15.09
N ILE A 85 12.18 27.86 14.23
CA ILE A 85 13.52 28.41 14.52
C ILE A 85 13.45 29.93 14.63
N LYS A 86 12.72 30.61 13.73
CA LYS A 86 12.55 32.07 13.80
C LYS A 86 11.92 32.51 15.12
N ILE A 87 10.83 31.87 15.52
CA ILE A 87 10.13 32.15 16.79
C ILE A 87 11.03 31.82 17.98
N SER A 88 11.70 30.66 17.96
CA SER A 88 12.63 30.25 19.02
C SER A 88 13.77 31.26 19.21
N ASN A 89 14.38 31.72 18.11
CA ASN A 89 15.45 32.73 18.17
C ASN A 89 14.94 34.10 18.66
N GLN A 90 13.70 34.48 18.33
CA GLN A 90 13.08 35.70 18.85
C GLN A 90 12.85 35.58 20.36
N LEU A 91 12.31 34.45 20.82
CA LEU A 91 12.11 34.17 22.24
C LEU A 91 13.45 34.16 22.98
N GLU A 92 14.46 33.46 22.46
CA GLU A 92 15.79 33.41 23.07
C GLU A 92 16.41 34.80 23.22
N ARG A 93 16.39 35.62 22.17
CA ARG A 93 16.87 37.02 22.24
C ARG A 93 16.06 37.87 23.21
N PHE A 94 14.76 37.62 23.29
CA PHE A 94 13.90 38.35 24.21
C PHE A 94 14.22 37.98 25.66
N TYR A 95 14.30 36.68 25.98
CA TYR A 95 14.64 36.20 27.32
C TYR A 95 16.09 36.50 27.72
N SER A 96 17.04 36.52 26.77
CA SER A 96 18.44 36.87 27.06
C SER A 96 18.62 38.33 27.50
N ASN A 97 17.65 39.19 27.21
CA ASN A 97 17.67 40.60 27.58
C ASN A 97 17.00 40.87 28.94
N ILE A 98 16.38 39.86 29.55
CA ILE A 98 15.73 40.00 30.86
C ILE A 98 16.77 39.73 31.94
N SER A 99 17.04 40.74 32.76
CA SER A 99 18.11 40.69 33.75
C SER A 99 17.62 40.46 35.19
N SER A 100 16.30 40.60 35.42
CA SER A 100 15.68 40.44 36.74
C SER A 100 14.33 39.71 36.71
N VAL A 101 13.97 39.12 37.84
CA VAL A 101 12.67 38.43 38.03
C VAL A 101 11.50 39.43 38.09
N GLU A 102 11.73 40.67 38.54
CA GLU A 102 10.75 41.76 38.46
C GLU A 102 10.41 42.15 37.01
N GLU A 103 11.40 42.24 36.12
CA GLU A 103 11.16 42.47 34.69
C GLU A 103 10.32 41.33 34.10
N LEU A 104 10.62 40.09 34.46
CA LEU A 104 9.90 38.90 33.97
C LEU A 104 8.41 38.88 34.36
N LYS A 105 8.05 39.46 35.52
CA LYS A 105 6.64 39.58 35.98
C LYS A 105 5.85 40.68 35.29
N ASN A 106 6.51 41.71 34.77
CA ASN A 106 5.89 42.87 34.14
C ASN A 106 5.92 42.82 32.60
N ILE A 107 6.33 41.69 32.04
CA ILE A 107 6.49 41.52 30.59
C ILE A 107 5.18 41.07 29.94
N GLU A 108 4.66 41.90 29.05
CA GLU A 108 3.69 41.51 28.02
C GLU A 108 4.45 41.19 26.73
N PHE A 109 4.99 39.98 26.62
CA PHE A 109 5.56 39.53 25.35
C PHE A 109 4.46 39.08 24.40
N VAL A 110 4.20 39.88 23.39
CA VAL A 110 3.29 39.54 22.29
C VAL A 110 4.10 39.08 21.10
N LEU A 111 3.99 37.79 20.75
CA LEU A 111 4.57 37.26 19.52
C LEU A 111 4.02 38.02 18.30
N PRO A 112 4.83 38.29 17.27
CA PRO A 112 4.34 38.92 16.04
C PRO A 112 3.14 38.13 15.49
N THR A 113 2.03 38.81 15.22
CA THR A 113 0.78 38.20 14.75
C THR A 113 0.97 37.43 13.45
N PHE A 114 1.83 37.94 12.55
CA PHE A 114 2.17 37.27 11.30
C PHE A 114 2.96 35.97 11.51
N ASP A 115 3.95 35.98 12.41
CA ASP A 115 4.76 34.78 12.70
C ASP A 115 3.91 33.71 13.41
N THR A 116 3.02 34.14 14.30
CA THR A 116 2.04 33.28 14.98
C THR A 116 1.06 32.67 13.98
N PHE A 117 0.53 33.46 13.05
CA PHE A 117 -0.34 32.97 11.97
C PHE A 117 0.38 31.92 11.11
N LEU A 118 1.61 32.21 10.66
CA LEU A 118 2.41 31.27 9.88
C LEU A 118 2.70 29.98 10.65
N PHE A 119 2.97 30.07 11.96
CA PHE A 119 3.18 28.90 12.81
C PHE A 119 1.97 27.97 12.80
N PHE A 120 0.77 28.49 13.05
CA PHE A 120 -0.45 27.69 13.02
C PHE A 120 -0.80 27.18 11.61
N LEU A 121 -0.54 27.98 10.57
CA LEU A 121 -0.75 27.57 9.18
C LEU A 121 0.13 26.37 8.81
N PHE A 122 1.44 26.44 9.11
CA PHE A 122 2.35 25.34 8.82
C PHE A 122 2.11 24.12 9.72
N LEU A 123 1.67 24.31 10.98
CA LEU A 123 1.23 23.22 11.84
C LEU A 123 0.02 22.49 11.23
N PHE A 124 -0.97 23.24 10.71
CA PHE A 124 -2.11 22.67 9.99
C PHE A 124 -1.66 21.94 8.72
N PHE A 125 -0.74 22.51 7.93
CA PHE A 125 -0.22 21.84 6.74
C PHE A 125 0.56 20.56 7.07
N ILE A 126 1.38 20.53 8.12
CA ILE A 126 2.01 19.31 8.61
C ILE A 126 0.95 18.26 8.91
N TRP A 127 -0.06 18.62 9.72
CA TRP A 127 -1.12 17.70 10.10
C TRP A 127 -1.82 17.12 8.88
N PHE A 128 -2.25 18.00 7.97
CA PHE A 128 -2.98 17.62 6.77
C PHE A 128 -2.15 16.74 5.85
N THR A 129 -0.93 17.14 5.53
CA THR A 129 -0.05 16.41 4.61
C THR A 129 0.41 15.08 5.17
N TYR A 130 0.71 15.02 6.48
CA TYR A 130 1.02 13.78 7.17
C TYR A 130 -0.17 12.81 7.20
N THR A 131 -1.37 13.30 7.56
CA THR A 131 -2.58 12.47 7.57
C THR A 131 -2.86 11.89 6.19
N ARG A 132 -2.66 12.67 5.12
CA ARG A 132 -2.79 12.18 3.73
C ARG A 132 -1.70 11.16 3.38
N LEU A 133 -0.47 11.37 3.81
CA LEU A 133 0.65 10.44 3.63
C LEU A 133 0.35 9.08 4.26
N ILE A 134 -0.06 9.08 5.53
CA ILE A 134 -0.40 7.86 6.28
C ILE A 134 -1.62 7.16 5.68
N ASN A 135 -2.68 7.90 5.33
CA ASN A 135 -3.84 7.31 4.65
C ASN A 135 -3.44 6.64 3.32
N LYS A 136 -2.53 7.24 2.57
CA LYS A 136 -2.02 6.66 1.31
C LYS A 136 -1.23 5.37 1.51
N ILE A 137 -0.57 5.21 2.64
CA ILE A 137 0.19 4.00 2.97
C ILE A 137 -0.75 2.94 3.56
N ILE A 138 -1.61 3.31 4.52
CA ILE A 138 -2.40 2.36 5.30
C ILE A 138 -3.76 2.10 4.66
N LYS A 139 -4.58 3.15 4.52
CA LYS A 139 -5.98 3.01 4.07
C LYS A 139 -6.05 2.46 2.65
N ASP A 140 -5.21 2.95 1.75
CA ASP A 140 -5.16 2.46 0.37
C ASP A 140 -4.69 1.00 0.31
N GLN A 141 -3.65 0.62 1.05
CA GLN A 141 -3.18 -0.78 1.07
C GLN A 141 -4.21 -1.72 1.71
N PHE A 142 -4.85 -1.29 2.81
CA PHE A 142 -5.91 -2.06 3.45
C PHE A 142 -7.09 -2.30 2.50
N TYR A 143 -7.48 -1.27 1.74
CA TYR A 143 -8.53 -1.40 0.73
C TYR A 143 -8.15 -2.37 -0.39
N LEU A 144 -6.92 -2.30 -0.90
CA LEU A 144 -6.41 -3.24 -1.90
C LEU A 144 -6.42 -4.66 -1.39
N GLN A 145 -5.91 -4.88 -0.17
CA GLN A 145 -5.90 -6.19 0.46
C GLN A 145 -7.31 -6.76 0.62
N ASN A 146 -8.29 -5.94 1.00
CA ASN A 146 -9.68 -6.42 1.09
C ASN A 146 -10.22 -6.88 -0.26
N ILE A 147 -9.87 -6.18 -1.35
CA ILE A 147 -10.22 -6.61 -2.71
C ILE A 147 -9.54 -7.95 -3.04
N GLU A 148 -8.26 -8.10 -2.71
CA GLU A 148 -7.51 -9.33 -2.95
C GLU A 148 -8.09 -10.52 -2.18
N ILE A 149 -8.53 -10.30 -0.93
CA ILE A 149 -9.24 -11.31 -0.12
C ILE A 149 -10.58 -11.67 -0.76
N GLN A 150 -11.38 -10.68 -1.19
CA GLN A 150 -12.65 -10.94 -1.88
C GLN A 150 -12.48 -11.73 -3.18
N LYS A 151 -11.29 -11.66 -3.80
CA LYS A 151 -10.93 -12.42 -5.00
C LYS A 151 -10.14 -13.69 -4.70
N ASN A 152 -10.01 -14.08 -3.42
CA ASN A 152 -9.27 -15.25 -2.97
C ASN A 152 -7.79 -15.28 -3.42
N LEU A 153 -7.19 -14.12 -3.68
CA LEU A 153 -5.76 -14.00 -3.98
C LEU A 153 -4.92 -14.13 -2.71
N ILE A 154 -5.48 -13.73 -1.57
CA ILE A 154 -4.87 -13.82 -0.24
C ILE A 154 -5.92 -14.38 0.72
N LYS A 155 -5.49 -15.21 1.68
CA LYS A 155 -6.40 -15.88 2.62
C LYS A 155 -6.87 -14.98 3.77
N GLU A 156 -6.01 -14.08 4.24
CA GLU A 156 -6.24 -13.29 5.46
C GLU A 156 -5.70 -11.86 5.35
N PRO A 157 -6.26 -10.90 6.12
CA PRO A 157 -5.75 -9.54 6.22
C PRO A 157 -4.44 -9.51 7.03
N ILE A 158 -3.38 -8.99 6.42
CA ILE A 158 -2.01 -8.90 6.96
C ILE A 158 -1.75 -7.48 7.44
N LEU A 159 -2.14 -6.48 6.66
CA LEU A 159 -2.02 -5.08 7.03
C LEU A 159 -3.22 -4.66 7.87
N LYS A 160 -2.96 -4.05 9.03
CA LYS A 160 -4.03 -3.61 9.94
C LYS A 160 -4.45 -2.18 9.62
N TYR A 161 -5.76 -1.96 9.54
CA TYR A 161 -6.30 -0.61 9.42
C TYR A 161 -6.00 0.21 10.68
N ARG A 162 -5.59 1.46 10.46
CA ARG A 162 -5.32 2.45 11.52
C ARG A 162 -5.79 3.80 11.03
N ASP A 163 -6.48 4.55 11.88
CA ASP A 163 -6.93 5.90 11.54
C ASP A 163 -5.73 6.87 11.52
N ALA A 164 -5.59 7.62 10.43
CA ALA A 164 -4.44 8.50 10.24
C ALA A 164 -4.44 9.73 11.17
N ASN A 165 -5.61 10.25 11.57
CA ASN A 165 -5.68 11.34 12.54
C ASN A 165 -5.31 10.83 13.93
N PHE A 166 -5.76 9.63 14.30
CA PHE A 166 -5.37 9.01 15.56
C PHE A 166 -3.86 8.73 15.61
N ILE A 167 -3.27 8.28 14.51
CA ILE A 167 -1.81 8.14 14.38
C ILE A 167 -1.11 9.49 14.59
N MET A 168 -1.59 10.57 13.95
CA MET A 168 -1.02 11.92 14.14
C MET A 168 -1.12 12.37 15.60
N PHE A 169 -2.25 12.12 16.26
CA PHE A 169 -2.44 12.38 17.68
C PHE A 169 -1.45 11.60 18.55
N LEU A 170 -1.31 10.29 18.32
CA LEU A 170 -0.34 9.44 19.03
C LEU A 170 1.09 9.92 18.82
N ARG A 171 1.43 10.36 17.61
CA ARG A 171 2.74 10.92 17.29
C ARG A 171 3.03 12.19 18.10
N LEU A 172 2.04 13.05 18.32
CA LEU A 172 2.21 14.26 19.15
C LEU A 172 2.40 13.91 20.63
N ILE A 173 1.51 13.11 21.22
CA ILE A 173 1.58 12.80 22.66
C ILE A 173 2.80 11.96 23.04
N THR A 174 3.36 11.20 22.08
CA THR A 174 4.57 10.38 22.29
C THR A 174 5.85 11.05 21.82
N PHE A 175 5.81 12.34 21.46
CA PHE A 175 6.97 13.07 20.96
C PHE A 175 7.69 12.33 19.80
N ASN A 176 6.92 11.88 18.80
CA ASN A 176 7.36 11.07 17.66
C ASN A 176 7.82 9.63 17.95
N LEU A 177 7.84 9.15 19.20
CA LEU A 177 8.23 7.75 19.48
C LEU A 177 7.29 6.74 18.81
N TYR A 178 5.99 7.04 18.76
CA TYR A 178 5.01 6.19 18.07
C TYR A 178 5.27 6.08 16.57
N GLU A 179 5.86 7.10 15.93
CA GLU A 179 6.19 7.07 14.50
C GLU A 179 7.14 5.92 14.18
N TRP A 180 8.18 5.74 15.00
CA TRP A 180 9.16 4.68 14.82
C TRP A 180 8.52 3.29 14.95
N PHE A 181 7.65 3.12 15.95
CA PHE A 181 6.87 1.89 16.10
C PHE A 181 5.98 1.63 14.87
N LEU A 182 5.28 2.66 14.38
CA LEU A 182 4.42 2.56 13.21
C LEU A 182 5.22 2.13 11.98
N LEU A 183 6.36 2.77 11.70
CA LEU A 183 7.21 2.43 10.56
C LEU A 183 7.74 0.99 10.62
N ILE A 184 8.14 0.52 11.80
CA ILE A 184 8.54 -0.89 12.00
C ILE A 184 7.38 -1.82 11.68
N SER A 185 6.18 -1.53 12.20
CA SER A 185 4.98 -2.34 11.97
C SER A 185 4.61 -2.38 10.49
N LEU A 186 4.61 -1.22 9.82
CA LEU A 186 4.28 -1.10 8.40
C LEU A 186 5.27 -1.84 7.52
N LEU A 187 6.58 -1.74 7.79
CA LEU A 187 7.58 -2.51 7.04
C LEU A 187 7.39 -4.01 7.23
N LYS A 188 7.15 -4.47 8.45
CA LYS A 188 6.89 -5.90 8.72
C LYS A 188 5.63 -6.39 8.00
N GLU A 189 4.52 -5.67 8.12
CA GLU A 189 3.25 -6.00 7.46
C GLU A 189 3.39 -6.00 5.95
N THR A 190 4.03 -4.98 5.38
CA THR A 190 4.28 -4.87 3.94
C THR A 190 5.14 -6.03 3.43
N ASN A 191 6.20 -6.39 4.17
CA ASN A 191 7.06 -7.51 3.81
C ASN A 191 6.33 -8.86 3.90
N SER A 192 5.46 -9.04 4.90
CA SER A 192 4.63 -10.25 5.05
C SER A 192 3.57 -10.35 3.96
N LEU A 193 2.93 -9.23 3.60
CA LEU A 193 1.97 -9.16 2.49
C LEU A 193 2.61 -9.66 1.21
N TYR A 194 3.80 -9.16 0.86
CA TYR A 194 4.48 -9.60 -0.36
C TYR A 194 4.85 -11.08 -0.37
N LYS A 195 5.10 -11.67 0.80
CA LYS A 195 5.37 -13.10 0.91
C LYS A 195 4.11 -13.92 0.69
N ALA A 196 2.99 -13.48 1.26
CA ALA A 196 1.70 -14.14 1.12
C ALA A 196 1.17 -14.06 -0.33
N ASP A 197 1.35 -12.92 -0.98
CA ASP A 197 0.84 -12.68 -2.34
C ASP A 197 1.63 -13.42 -3.44
N GLY A 198 2.67 -14.19 -3.08
CA GLY A 198 3.54 -14.87 -4.05
C GLY A 198 4.30 -13.91 -4.98
N THR A 199 4.40 -12.62 -4.63
CA THR A 199 5.07 -11.58 -5.45
C THR A 199 6.55 -11.92 -5.74
N TYR A 200 7.14 -12.84 -4.97
CA TYR A 200 8.48 -13.35 -5.15
C TYR A 200 8.60 -14.39 -6.28
N GLU A 201 7.52 -15.08 -6.63
CA GLU A 201 7.52 -16.13 -7.65
C GLU A 201 7.02 -15.62 -9.00
N ILE A 202 6.26 -14.52 -9.01
CA ILE A 202 5.68 -13.93 -10.22
C ILE A 202 6.72 -13.05 -10.91
N ASN A 203 7.50 -13.66 -11.81
CA ASN A 203 8.28 -12.92 -12.78
C ASN A 203 7.31 -12.22 -13.74
N LEU A 204 7.13 -10.90 -13.63
CA LEU A 204 6.23 -10.10 -14.48
C LEU A 204 6.45 -10.32 -15.98
N GLU A 205 7.66 -10.77 -16.38
CA GLU A 205 7.99 -11.17 -17.75
C GLU A 205 7.36 -12.49 -18.19
N LYS A 206 7.13 -13.45 -17.27
CA LYS A 206 6.37 -14.68 -17.57
C LYS A 206 4.89 -14.38 -17.81
N MET A 207 4.27 -13.55 -16.97
CA MET A 207 2.89 -13.10 -17.19
C MET A 207 2.73 -12.31 -18.49
N LYS A 208 3.70 -11.47 -18.88
CA LYS A 208 3.69 -10.79 -20.19
C LYS A 208 3.91 -11.74 -21.37
N LYS A 209 4.67 -12.82 -21.19
CA LYS A 209 4.86 -13.86 -22.23
C LYS A 209 3.64 -14.77 -22.37
N GLU A 210 2.94 -15.08 -21.28
CA GLU A 210 1.65 -15.80 -21.32
C GLU A 210 0.56 -14.98 -22.02
N ILE A 211 0.59 -13.64 -21.92
CA ILE A 211 -0.33 -12.75 -22.69
C ILE A 211 -0.08 -12.81 -24.22
N LYS A 212 1.07 -13.33 -24.66
CA LYS A 212 1.40 -13.52 -26.09
C LYS A 212 1.37 -14.98 -26.54
N GLN A 213 1.21 -15.93 -25.62
CA GLN A 213 0.82 -17.26 -26.03
C GLN A 213 -0.69 -17.22 -26.20
N ASP A 214 -1.11 -17.19 -27.46
CA ASP A 214 -2.41 -17.72 -27.85
C ASP A 214 -2.69 -18.92 -26.95
N VAL A 215 -3.81 -18.86 -26.23
CA VAL A 215 -4.46 -20.07 -25.77
C VAL A 215 -4.84 -20.79 -27.06
N SER A 216 -3.91 -21.57 -27.61
CA SER A 216 -4.26 -22.65 -28.52
C SER A 216 -5.22 -23.50 -27.71
N ASP A 217 -6.50 -23.40 -28.04
CA ASP A 217 -7.59 -24.08 -27.36
C ASP A 217 -7.25 -25.57 -27.42
N PRO A 218 -6.83 -26.22 -26.31
CA PRO A 218 -6.45 -27.63 -26.37
C PRO A 218 -7.67 -28.50 -26.72
N PHE A 219 -8.87 -27.91 -26.68
CA PHE A 219 -10.16 -28.51 -27.03
C PHE A 219 -10.65 -28.13 -28.43
N GLU A 220 -9.92 -27.35 -29.24
CA GLU A 220 -10.36 -27.01 -30.61
C GLU A 220 -10.42 -28.23 -31.55
N ASN A 221 -9.67 -29.28 -31.24
CA ASN A 221 -9.57 -30.48 -32.07
C ASN A 221 -10.12 -31.76 -31.42
N ILE A 222 -10.72 -31.68 -30.24
CA ILE A 222 -11.22 -32.88 -29.55
C ILE A 222 -12.65 -33.15 -30.02
N LYS A 223 -12.86 -34.25 -30.75
CA LYS A 223 -14.19 -34.72 -31.13
C LYS A 223 -14.62 -35.85 -30.20
N GLN A 224 -15.90 -35.89 -29.86
CA GLN A 224 -16.47 -37.00 -29.10
C GLN A 224 -16.26 -38.36 -29.81
N GLU A 225 -16.12 -38.34 -31.13
CA GLU A 225 -15.83 -39.49 -32.00
C GLU A 225 -14.48 -40.16 -31.73
N ASP A 226 -13.54 -39.46 -31.08
CA ASP A 226 -12.20 -39.99 -30.76
C ASP A 226 -12.19 -40.90 -29.51
N PHE A 227 -13.34 -41.08 -28.86
CA PHE A 227 -13.48 -41.83 -27.61
C PHE A 227 -14.45 -43.01 -27.79
N ASN A 228 -14.17 -44.12 -27.09
CA ASN A 228 -14.98 -45.34 -27.23
C ASN A 228 -16.36 -45.21 -26.57
N SER A 229 -16.51 -44.26 -25.64
CA SER A 229 -17.78 -44.00 -24.96
C SER A 229 -17.93 -42.53 -24.55
N LYS A 230 -19.19 -42.10 -24.38
CA LYS A 230 -19.51 -40.76 -23.86
C LYS A 230 -18.96 -40.55 -22.44
N GLU A 231 -18.90 -41.59 -21.63
CA GLU A 231 -18.39 -41.53 -20.25
C GLU A 231 -16.88 -41.33 -20.21
N GLU A 232 -16.14 -41.95 -21.13
CA GLU A 232 -14.70 -41.78 -21.30
C GLU A 232 -14.38 -40.34 -21.74
N PHE A 233 -15.15 -39.80 -22.68
CA PHE A 233 -15.05 -38.41 -23.12
C PHE A 233 -15.29 -37.41 -21.98
N LEU A 234 -16.35 -37.61 -21.19
CA LEU A 234 -16.65 -36.74 -20.04
C LEU A 234 -15.60 -36.84 -18.93
N SER A 235 -15.05 -38.03 -18.70
CA SER A 235 -13.98 -38.25 -17.72
C SER A 235 -12.67 -37.58 -18.15
N TYR A 236 -12.35 -37.63 -19.43
CA TYR A 236 -11.21 -36.92 -20.01
C TYR A 236 -11.38 -35.39 -19.88
N LEU A 237 -12.56 -34.87 -20.28
CA LEU A 237 -12.89 -33.45 -20.10
C LEU A 237 -12.81 -33.02 -18.64
N TYR A 238 -13.35 -33.81 -17.71
CA TYR A 238 -13.23 -33.54 -16.29
C TYR A 238 -11.77 -33.51 -15.84
N SER A 239 -10.94 -34.48 -16.25
CA SER A 239 -9.52 -34.55 -15.91
C SER A 239 -8.78 -33.29 -16.37
N GLU A 240 -8.97 -32.88 -17.63
CA GLU A 240 -8.31 -31.69 -18.18
C GLU A 240 -8.85 -30.38 -17.57
N ILE A 241 -10.16 -30.27 -17.36
CA ILE A 241 -10.79 -29.10 -16.73
C ILE A 241 -10.39 -29.00 -15.25
N SER A 242 -10.28 -30.12 -14.53
CA SER A 242 -9.92 -30.14 -13.10
C SER A 242 -8.51 -29.58 -12.83
N LYS A 243 -7.59 -29.64 -13.81
CA LYS A 243 -6.24 -29.06 -13.71
C LYS A 243 -6.24 -27.52 -13.77
N LEU A 244 -7.35 -26.91 -14.17
CA LEU A 244 -7.49 -25.46 -14.34
C LEU A 244 -8.01 -24.77 -13.08
N ASN A 245 -7.78 -23.46 -12.99
CA ASN A 245 -8.38 -22.62 -11.94
C ASN A 245 -9.90 -22.48 -12.14
N VAL A 246 -10.64 -22.18 -11.06
CA VAL A 246 -12.12 -22.17 -11.05
C VAL A 246 -12.73 -21.28 -12.15
N GLN A 247 -12.12 -20.12 -12.44
CA GLN A 247 -12.60 -19.21 -13.49
C GLN A 247 -12.40 -19.79 -14.90
N ASN A 248 -11.24 -20.39 -15.18
CA ASN A 248 -10.99 -21.03 -16.48
C ASN A 248 -11.87 -22.28 -16.66
N ARG A 249 -12.18 -23.01 -15.58
CA ARG A 249 -13.13 -24.14 -15.64
C ARG A 249 -14.50 -23.69 -16.15
N LEU A 250 -15.04 -22.62 -15.58
CA LEU A 250 -16.34 -22.08 -15.99
C LEU A 250 -16.32 -21.54 -17.42
N LYS A 251 -15.26 -20.81 -17.80
CA LYS A 251 -15.10 -20.25 -19.14
C LYS A 251 -14.96 -21.32 -20.23
N ILE A 252 -14.24 -22.41 -19.96
CA ILE A 252 -14.11 -23.53 -20.89
C ILE A 252 -15.41 -24.31 -20.98
N LEU A 253 -16.11 -24.53 -19.86
CA LEU A 253 -17.44 -25.15 -19.87
C LEU A 253 -18.45 -24.35 -20.70
N GLU A 254 -18.46 -23.03 -20.58
CA GLU A 254 -19.31 -22.15 -21.40
C GLU A 254 -18.95 -22.25 -22.89
N LYS A 255 -17.66 -22.23 -23.24
CA LYS A 255 -17.22 -22.42 -24.64
C LYS A 255 -17.61 -23.78 -25.21
N LEU A 256 -17.50 -24.85 -24.43
CA LEU A 256 -17.87 -26.21 -24.86
C LEU A 256 -19.39 -26.35 -25.04
N LEU A 257 -20.19 -25.61 -24.25
CA LEU A 257 -21.64 -25.49 -24.42
C LEU A 257 -21.99 -24.67 -25.67
N GLU A 258 -21.34 -23.54 -25.89
CA GLU A 258 -21.56 -22.69 -27.08
C GLU A 258 -21.19 -23.41 -28.39
N LYS A 259 -20.14 -24.24 -28.37
CA LYS A 259 -19.72 -25.08 -29.50
C LYS A 259 -20.58 -26.35 -29.67
N ASN A 260 -21.62 -26.57 -28.85
CA ASN A 260 -22.46 -27.78 -28.83
C ASN A 260 -21.67 -29.10 -28.66
N ILE A 261 -20.49 -29.03 -28.03
CA ILE A 261 -19.66 -30.22 -27.73
C ILE A 261 -20.17 -30.92 -26.46
N LEU A 262 -20.76 -30.15 -25.54
CA LEU A 262 -21.41 -30.64 -24.32
C LEU A 262 -22.89 -30.28 -24.32
N SER A 263 -23.72 -31.15 -23.77
CA SER A 263 -25.10 -30.80 -23.40
C SER A 263 -25.13 -30.05 -22.07
N LYS A 264 -26.21 -29.32 -21.80
CA LYS A 264 -26.41 -28.64 -20.50
C LYS A 264 -26.35 -29.62 -19.32
N GLU A 265 -26.89 -30.83 -19.49
CA GLU A 265 -26.87 -31.88 -18.47
C GLU A 265 -25.44 -32.38 -18.20
N ASP A 266 -24.62 -32.52 -19.25
CA ASP A 266 -23.23 -32.97 -19.11
C ASP A 266 -22.35 -31.90 -18.46
N ALA A 267 -22.56 -30.63 -18.80
CA ALA A 267 -21.88 -29.52 -18.14
C ALA A 267 -22.26 -29.38 -16.66
N GLU A 268 -23.54 -29.64 -16.29
CA GLU A 268 -23.95 -29.69 -14.89
C GLU A 268 -23.34 -30.87 -14.14
N LYS A 269 -23.21 -32.05 -14.77
CA LYS A 269 -22.52 -33.20 -14.17
C LYS A 269 -21.06 -32.87 -13.87
N ILE A 270 -20.34 -32.27 -14.82
CA ILE A 270 -18.95 -31.82 -14.61
C ILE A 270 -18.88 -30.78 -13.48
N LYS A 271 -19.82 -29.83 -13.43
CA LYS A 271 -19.89 -28.83 -12.34
C LYS A 271 -20.10 -29.46 -10.96
N LYS A 272 -20.90 -30.53 -10.85
CA LYS A 272 -21.18 -31.23 -9.59
C LYS A 272 -20.02 -32.13 -9.11
N MET A 273 -19.04 -32.40 -9.96
CA MET A 273 -17.86 -33.21 -9.64
C MET A 273 -16.66 -32.36 -9.17
N PHE A 274 -16.78 -31.03 -9.12
CA PHE A 274 -15.83 -30.12 -8.47
C PHE A 274 -16.13 -29.95 -6.99
#